data_AF-A0A2V5LMQ2-F1
#
_entry.id   AF-A0A2V5LMQ2-F1
#
_cell.length_a   1.000
_cell.length_b   1.000
_cell.length_c   1.000
_cell.angle_alpha   90.00
_cell.angle_beta   90.00
_cell.angle_gamma   90.00
#
_symmetry.space_group_name_H-M   'P 1'
#
loop_
_entity.id
_entity.type
_entity.pdbx_description
1 polymer ?
#
loop_
_entity_poly.entity_id
_entity_poly.type
_entity_poly.pdbx_seq_one_letter_code
_entity_poly.pdbx_strand_id
1 'polypeptide(L)'
;MPISATAIPAAKRADSAALYLTVMAGTADFLAALPAGLWDAATDCAGWTVRDVVGHLVGAQEDILSVRSTLRHRQTGRRRYPSLSPLDAANQAQVDDHAGQTTTDLVALYRANAPKVAARVASFSRLMGRISVQADMAPGGAALRLGYLYNVIYLRDAWMHGIDLARATGLPRPATDADGPILEQIMRDASVEWVSRRGASRDAPRGTSPVSAHSLTVELSGEISGAWHLGGEGPQARVSGVGLETVRGLSGRTPDSGLICLEGDPDQVGRLAALRILF
;
A
#
# COMPACT_ATOMS: atom_id res chain seq x y z
N MET A 1 -14.83 -11.07 18.01
CA MET A 1 -13.53 -11.15 18.72
C MET A 1 -12.45 -10.64 17.79
N PRO A 2 -11.46 -9.86 18.27
CA PRO A 2 -10.38 -9.35 17.43
C PRO A 2 -9.50 -10.46 16.84
N ILE A 3 -9.06 -10.28 15.59
CA ILE A 3 -8.12 -11.19 14.91
C ILE A 3 -6.69 -10.88 15.35
N SER A 4 -5.91 -11.89 15.75
CA SER A 4 -4.48 -11.68 16.04
C SER A 4 -3.71 -11.39 14.75
N ALA A 5 -3.23 -10.16 14.58
CA ALA A 5 -2.59 -9.72 13.34
C ALA A 5 -1.26 -10.44 13.06
N THR A 6 -0.55 -10.86 14.11
CA THR A 6 0.68 -11.67 13.96
C THR A 6 0.39 -13.10 13.49
N ALA A 7 -0.83 -13.61 13.72
CA ALA A 7 -1.26 -14.94 13.31
C ALA A 7 -1.78 -15.01 11.86
N ILE A 8 -2.06 -13.87 11.23
CA ILE A 8 -2.47 -13.80 9.81
C ILE A 8 -1.36 -14.40 8.95
N PRO A 9 -1.57 -15.43 8.12
CA PRO A 9 -0.50 -15.99 7.31
C PRO A 9 0.02 -14.97 6.29
N ALA A 10 1.31 -15.05 5.96
CA ALA A 10 1.85 -14.24 4.86
C ALA A 10 1.15 -14.59 3.53
N ALA A 11 0.88 -13.58 2.71
CA ALA A 11 0.23 -13.73 1.42
C ALA A 11 0.87 -14.84 0.57
N LYS A 12 0.04 -15.81 0.15
CA LYS A 12 0.45 -16.84 -0.79
C LYS A 12 0.28 -16.32 -2.21
N ARG A 13 1.19 -16.72 -3.08
CA ARG A 13 1.24 -16.27 -4.47
C ARG A 13 -0.03 -16.56 -5.27
N ALA A 14 -0.62 -17.75 -5.10
CA ALA A 14 -1.86 -18.12 -5.82
C ALA A 14 -3.02 -17.21 -5.40
N ASP A 15 -3.18 -16.99 -4.09
CA ASP A 15 -4.18 -16.09 -3.52
C ASP A 15 -3.95 -14.65 -4.01
N SER A 16 -2.69 -14.19 -3.99
CA SER A 16 -2.32 -12.84 -4.46
C SER A 16 -2.67 -12.64 -5.94
N ALA A 17 -2.40 -13.63 -6.78
CA ALA A 17 -2.70 -13.56 -8.21
C ALA A 17 -4.20 -13.40 -8.51
N ALA A 18 -5.06 -14.11 -7.76
CA ALA A 18 -6.51 -13.93 -7.88
C ALA A 18 -6.93 -12.52 -7.45
N LEU A 19 -6.39 -12.02 -6.34
CA LEU A 19 -6.68 -10.68 -5.85
C LEU A 19 -6.24 -9.58 -6.83
N TYR A 20 -5.10 -9.74 -7.51
CA TYR A 20 -4.69 -8.83 -8.58
C TYR A 20 -5.74 -8.69 -9.66
N LEU A 21 -6.25 -9.83 -10.16
CA LEU A 21 -7.25 -9.81 -11.21
C LEU A 21 -8.52 -9.10 -10.74
N THR A 22 -8.97 -9.37 -9.52
CA THR A 22 -10.16 -8.72 -8.93
C THR A 22 -9.98 -7.20 -8.79
N VAL A 23 -8.88 -6.75 -8.16
CA VAL A 23 -8.61 -5.32 -7.94
C VAL A 23 -8.45 -4.58 -9.26
N MET A 24 -7.66 -5.12 -10.19
CA MET A 24 -7.38 -4.46 -11.47
C MET A 24 -8.60 -4.48 -12.40
N ALA A 25 -9.44 -5.52 -12.37
CA ALA A 25 -10.68 -5.52 -13.13
C ALA A 25 -11.65 -4.45 -12.61
N GLY A 26 -11.88 -4.39 -11.29
CA GLY A 26 -12.74 -3.36 -10.69
C GLY A 26 -12.24 -1.94 -10.96
N THR A 27 -10.93 -1.73 -10.88
CA THR A 27 -10.32 -0.43 -11.23
C THR A 27 -10.48 -0.12 -12.73
N ALA A 28 -10.31 -1.09 -13.61
CA ALA A 28 -10.51 -0.90 -15.04
C ALA A 28 -11.98 -0.57 -15.41
N ASP A 29 -12.95 -1.14 -14.68
CA ASP A 29 -14.38 -0.82 -14.84
C ASP A 29 -14.69 0.60 -14.35
N PHE A 30 -14.13 0.98 -13.20
CA PHE A 30 -14.21 2.36 -12.69
C PHE A 30 -13.65 3.38 -13.71
N LEU A 31 -12.45 3.12 -14.24
CA LEU A 31 -11.81 4.04 -15.20
C LEU A 31 -12.56 4.11 -16.54
N ALA A 32 -13.17 3.01 -17.00
CA ALA A 32 -13.98 3.00 -18.21
C ALA A 32 -15.26 3.83 -18.08
N ALA A 33 -15.80 3.96 -16.85
CA ALA A 33 -16.97 4.77 -16.54
C ALA A 33 -16.64 6.22 -16.16
N LEU A 34 -15.34 6.57 -16.06
CA LEU A 34 -14.90 7.87 -15.56
C LEU A 34 -15.25 9.00 -16.55
N PRO A 35 -16.00 10.03 -16.11
CA PRO A 35 -16.28 11.20 -16.95
C PRO A 35 -15.01 11.90 -17.44
N ALA A 36 -15.01 12.36 -18.70
CA ALA A 36 -13.84 12.97 -19.34
C ALA A 36 -13.25 14.15 -18.54
N GLY A 37 -14.11 14.96 -17.90
CA GLY A 37 -13.69 16.14 -17.12
C GLY A 37 -13.02 15.84 -15.77
N LEU A 38 -12.96 14.58 -15.34
CA LEU A 38 -12.36 14.21 -14.05
C LEU A 38 -10.94 13.66 -14.17
N TRP A 39 -10.42 13.47 -15.38
CA TRP A 39 -9.07 12.95 -15.61
C TRP A 39 -7.96 13.91 -15.15
N ASP A 40 -8.24 15.21 -15.13
CA ASP A 40 -7.29 16.24 -14.68
C ASP A 40 -7.52 16.66 -13.23
N ALA A 41 -8.41 15.97 -12.49
CA ALA A 41 -8.63 16.23 -11.07
C ALA A 41 -7.36 15.89 -10.26
N ALA A 42 -7.00 16.78 -9.33
CA ALA A 42 -5.86 16.57 -8.44
C ALA A 42 -6.13 15.42 -7.46
N THR A 43 -5.08 14.64 -7.18
CA THR A 43 -5.14 13.51 -6.24
C THR A 43 -4.39 13.81 -4.95
N ASP A 44 -4.52 12.94 -3.94
CA ASP A 44 -3.69 13.00 -2.73
C ASP A 44 -2.21 12.68 -2.99
N CYS A 45 -1.88 12.12 -4.16
CA CYS A 45 -0.50 12.00 -4.65
C CYS A 45 -0.05 13.36 -5.17
N ALA A 46 0.78 14.05 -4.37
CA ALA A 46 1.17 15.44 -4.63
C ALA A 46 1.74 15.62 -6.05
N GLY A 47 1.13 16.52 -6.82
CA GLY A 47 1.53 16.84 -8.19
C GLY A 47 0.96 15.91 -9.25
N TRP A 48 0.18 14.89 -8.87
CA TRP A 48 -0.42 13.94 -9.81
C TRP A 48 -1.93 14.15 -9.92
N THR A 49 -2.39 14.20 -11.17
CA THR A 49 -3.80 14.11 -11.54
C THR A 49 -4.28 12.65 -11.58
N VAL A 50 -5.58 12.45 -11.75
CA VAL A 50 -6.16 11.12 -12.00
C VAL A 50 -5.47 10.44 -13.18
N ARG A 51 -5.20 11.17 -14.28
CA ARG A 51 -4.45 10.65 -15.43
C ARG A 51 -3.06 10.17 -15.05
N ASP A 52 -2.34 10.93 -14.24
CA ASP A 52 -0.97 10.58 -13.82
C ASP A 52 -0.97 9.32 -12.95
N VAL A 53 -1.91 9.20 -12.00
CA VAL A 53 -2.08 7.97 -11.21
C VAL A 53 -2.36 6.76 -12.11
N VAL A 54 -3.20 6.91 -13.14
CA VAL A 54 -3.46 5.81 -14.08
C VAL A 54 -2.22 5.48 -14.92
N GLY A 55 -1.43 6.47 -15.35
CA GLY A 55 -0.16 6.26 -16.03
C GLY A 55 0.85 5.49 -15.15
N HIS A 56 0.96 5.87 -13.87
CA HIS A 56 1.73 5.12 -12.87
C HIS A 56 1.24 3.67 -12.74
N LEU A 57 -0.07 3.45 -12.61
CA LEU A 57 -0.64 2.12 -12.48
C LEU A 57 -0.34 1.23 -13.71
N VAL A 58 -0.39 1.76 -14.93
CA VAL A 58 0.02 1.02 -16.13
C VAL A 58 1.51 0.72 -16.10
N GLY A 59 2.37 1.71 -15.79
CA GLY A 59 3.82 1.50 -15.68
C GLY A 59 4.21 0.48 -14.60
N ALA A 60 3.50 0.46 -13.47
CA ALA A 60 3.68 -0.55 -12.42
C ALA A 60 3.32 -1.96 -12.91
N GLN A 61 2.25 -2.12 -13.71
CA GLN A 61 1.96 -3.40 -14.37
C GLN A 61 3.07 -3.82 -15.33
N GLU A 62 3.61 -2.89 -16.13
CA GLU A 62 4.73 -3.17 -17.04
C GLU A 62 5.98 -3.62 -16.29
N ASP A 63 6.27 -3.01 -15.13
CA ASP A 63 7.40 -3.37 -14.28
C ASP A 63 7.22 -4.76 -13.67
N ILE A 64 5.99 -5.16 -13.35
CA ILE A 64 5.71 -6.53 -12.92
C ILE A 64 5.93 -7.53 -14.06
N LEU A 65 5.53 -7.16 -15.28
CA LEU A 65 5.60 -8.00 -16.46
C LEU A 65 7.02 -8.11 -17.03
N SER A 66 7.88 -7.10 -16.82
CA SER A 66 9.17 -6.99 -17.49
C SER A 66 10.24 -6.37 -16.58
N VAL A 67 11.25 -7.17 -16.24
CA VAL A 67 12.46 -6.68 -15.54
C VAL A 67 13.16 -5.58 -16.33
N ARG A 68 13.08 -5.62 -17.67
CA ARG A 68 13.64 -4.57 -18.52
C ARG A 68 12.90 -3.24 -18.32
N SER A 69 11.57 -3.28 -18.16
CA SER A 69 10.77 -2.10 -17.80
C SER A 69 11.21 -1.54 -16.45
N THR A 70 11.31 -2.41 -15.43
CA THR A 70 11.75 -2.01 -14.09
C THR A 70 13.10 -1.31 -14.12
N LEU A 71 14.08 -1.87 -14.84
CA LEU A 71 15.41 -1.28 -14.96
C LEU A 71 15.39 0.03 -15.75
N ARG A 72 14.57 0.13 -16.81
CA ARG A 72 14.38 1.35 -17.61
C ARG A 72 13.83 2.47 -16.73
N HIS A 73 12.71 2.28 -16.05
CA HIS A 73 12.10 3.31 -15.22
C HIS A 73 13.04 3.78 -14.10
N ARG A 74 13.76 2.85 -13.45
CA ARG A 74 14.77 3.20 -12.45
C ARG A 74 15.91 4.04 -13.02
N GLN A 75 16.44 3.64 -14.18
CA GLN A 75 17.55 4.37 -14.81
C GLN A 75 17.11 5.75 -15.30
N THR A 76 15.95 5.84 -15.96
CA THR A 76 15.37 7.09 -16.44
C THR A 76 15.04 8.01 -15.28
N GLY A 77 14.40 7.48 -14.23
CA GLY A 77 14.08 8.20 -13.00
C GLY A 77 15.32 8.80 -12.36
N ARG A 78 16.35 7.97 -12.08
CA ARG A 78 17.62 8.44 -11.48
C ARG A 78 18.29 9.53 -12.32
N ARG A 79 18.17 9.46 -13.65
CA ARG A 79 18.77 10.44 -14.56
C ARG A 79 17.97 11.75 -14.62
N ARG A 80 16.64 11.69 -14.69
CA ARG A 80 15.77 12.86 -14.89
C ARG A 80 15.37 13.55 -13.59
N TYR A 81 15.29 12.79 -12.49
CA TYR A 81 14.78 13.24 -11.20
C TYR A 81 15.76 12.94 -10.04
N PRO A 82 17.02 13.40 -10.10
CA PRO A 82 18.04 13.08 -9.09
C PRO A 82 17.76 13.65 -7.69
N SER A 83 16.82 14.60 -7.57
CA SER A 83 16.40 15.19 -6.29
C SER A 83 15.28 14.41 -5.60
N LEU A 84 14.62 13.49 -6.30
CA LEU A 84 13.58 12.64 -5.74
C LEU A 84 14.19 11.39 -5.10
N SER A 85 13.42 10.72 -4.25
CA SER A 85 13.81 9.37 -3.81
C SER A 85 13.90 8.42 -5.02
N PRO A 86 14.71 7.36 -4.98
CA PRO A 86 14.79 6.40 -6.10
C PRO A 86 13.43 5.81 -6.50
N LEU A 87 12.52 5.63 -5.53
CA LEU A 87 11.15 5.18 -5.76
C LEU A 87 10.33 6.25 -6.47
N ASP A 88 10.27 7.46 -5.93
CA ASP A 88 9.48 8.55 -6.52
C ASP A 88 10.00 8.91 -7.92
N ALA A 89 11.33 8.83 -8.13
CA ALA A 89 11.94 9.05 -9.43
C ALA A 89 11.54 7.99 -10.46
N ALA A 90 11.48 6.71 -10.06
CA ALA A 90 11.04 5.62 -10.93
C ALA A 90 9.54 5.71 -11.24
N ASN A 91 8.74 6.02 -10.22
CA ASN A 91 7.30 6.27 -10.34
C ASN A 91 7.02 7.45 -11.29
N GLN A 92 7.75 8.56 -11.16
CA GLN A 92 7.62 9.69 -12.09
C GLN A 92 8.02 9.30 -13.53
N ALA A 93 9.01 8.42 -13.70
CA ALA A 93 9.35 7.90 -15.03
C ALA A 93 8.23 7.03 -15.64
N GLN A 94 7.48 6.28 -14.82
CA GLN A 94 6.29 5.54 -15.27
C GLN A 94 5.20 6.50 -15.78
N VAL A 95 4.92 7.56 -15.01
CA VAL A 95 3.98 8.62 -15.40
C VAL A 95 4.39 9.26 -16.74
N ASP A 96 5.65 9.68 -16.84
CA ASP A 96 6.18 10.32 -18.04
C ASP A 96 6.10 9.44 -19.29
N ASP A 97 6.40 8.14 -19.17
CA ASP A 97 6.34 7.16 -20.28
C ASP A 97 4.89 7.02 -20.84
N HIS A 98 3.89 7.42 -20.04
CA HIS A 98 2.46 7.29 -20.35
C HIS A 98 1.74 8.64 -20.61
N ALA A 99 2.41 9.78 -20.39
CA ALA A 99 1.81 11.12 -20.50
C ALA A 99 1.24 11.45 -21.89
N GLY A 100 1.79 10.84 -22.95
CA GLY A 100 1.33 11.03 -24.34
C GLY A 100 0.13 10.17 -24.75
N GLN A 101 -0.34 9.25 -23.90
CA GLN A 101 -1.43 8.33 -24.22
C GLN A 101 -2.80 8.99 -24.03
N THR A 102 -3.77 8.59 -24.85
CA THR A 102 -5.16 9.00 -24.63
C THR A 102 -5.71 8.29 -23.39
N THR A 103 -6.74 8.84 -22.76
CA THR A 103 -7.39 8.20 -21.60
C THR A 103 -7.98 6.85 -21.99
N THR A 104 -8.54 6.73 -23.20
CA THR A 104 -9.00 5.46 -23.75
C THR A 104 -7.88 4.43 -23.88
N ASP A 105 -6.70 4.82 -24.36
CA ASP A 105 -5.56 3.92 -24.48
C ASP A 105 -5.05 3.47 -23.11
N LEU A 106 -4.98 4.39 -22.13
CA LEU A 106 -4.60 4.07 -20.75
C LEU A 106 -5.53 3.02 -20.14
N VAL A 107 -6.85 3.20 -20.28
CA VAL A 107 -7.84 2.23 -19.79
C VAL A 107 -7.70 0.87 -20.50
N ALA A 108 -7.52 0.88 -21.81
CA ALA A 108 -7.35 -0.33 -22.60
C ALA A 108 -6.08 -1.10 -22.21
N LEU A 109 -4.95 -0.41 -22.03
CA LEU A 109 -3.68 -0.99 -21.58
C LEU A 109 -3.81 -1.58 -20.19
N TYR A 110 -4.37 -0.81 -19.24
CA TYR A 110 -4.55 -1.24 -17.87
C TYR A 110 -5.38 -2.54 -17.78
N ARG A 111 -6.51 -2.56 -18.51
CA ARG A 111 -7.39 -3.75 -18.59
C ARG A 111 -6.69 -4.93 -19.25
N ALA A 112 -5.96 -4.71 -20.35
CA ALA A 112 -5.29 -5.77 -21.09
C ALA A 112 -4.11 -6.39 -20.31
N ASN A 113 -3.50 -5.64 -19.40
CA ASN A 113 -2.37 -6.09 -18.60
C ASN A 113 -2.79 -6.86 -17.33
N ALA A 114 -3.98 -6.58 -16.77
CA ALA A 114 -4.48 -7.24 -15.56
C ALA A 114 -4.36 -8.79 -15.57
N PRO A 115 -4.88 -9.53 -16.58
CA PRO A 115 -4.74 -11.00 -16.59
C PRO A 115 -3.28 -11.47 -16.76
N LYS A 116 -2.44 -10.68 -17.45
CA LYS A 116 -1.01 -10.99 -17.62
C LYS A 116 -0.28 -10.85 -16.29
N VAL A 117 -0.58 -9.80 -15.52
CA VAL A 117 -0.01 -9.57 -14.19
C VAL A 117 -0.39 -10.70 -13.26
N ALA A 118 -1.68 -11.06 -13.19
CA ALA A 118 -2.15 -12.19 -12.39
C ALA A 118 -1.42 -13.50 -12.76
N ALA A 119 -1.31 -13.81 -14.05
CA ALA A 119 -0.59 -15.01 -14.52
C ALA A 119 0.91 -14.96 -14.19
N ARG A 120 1.55 -13.78 -14.32
CA ARG A 120 2.96 -13.58 -13.97
C ARG A 120 3.20 -13.79 -12.48
N VAL A 121 2.34 -13.23 -11.64
CA VAL A 121 2.38 -13.43 -10.19
C VAL A 121 2.17 -14.91 -9.87
N ALA A 122 1.15 -15.57 -10.41
CA ALA A 122 0.87 -16.99 -10.15
C ALA A 122 2.05 -17.92 -10.50
N SER A 123 2.72 -17.65 -11.62
CA SER A 123 3.84 -18.44 -12.15
C SER A 123 5.22 -18.05 -11.60
N PHE A 124 5.33 -16.99 -10.81
CA PHE A 124 6.61 -16.50 -10.32
C PHE A 124 7.33 -17.55 -9.45
N SER A 125 8.63 -17.78 -9.70
CA SER A 125 9.38 -18.84 -9.00
C SER A 125 9.44 -18.61 -7.49
N ARG A 126 9.16 -19.66 -6.70
CA ARG A 126 9.30 -19.63 -5.23
C ARG A 126 10.72 -19.31 -4.78
N LEU A 127 11.72 -19.79 -5.55
CA LEU A 127 13.13 -19.55 -5.24
C LEU A 127 13.50 -18.09 -5.51
N MET A 128 13.08 -17.54 -6.65
CA MET A 128 13.28 -16.11 -6.95
C MET A 128 12.60 -15.20 -5.93
N GLY A 129 11.46 -15.62 -5.37
CA GLY A 129 10.78 -14.88 -4.31
C GLY A 129 11.61 -14.69 -3.03
N ARG A 130 12.68 -15.48 -2.82
CA ARG A 130 13.59 -15.37 -1.66
C ARG A 130 14.74 -14.39 -1.90
N ILE A 131 14.91 -13.89 -3.13
CA ILE A 131 15.95 -12.93 -3.45
C ILE A 131 15.66 -11.64 -2.69
N SER A 132 16.64 -11.19 -1.91
CA SER A 132 16.63 -9.87 -1.30
C SER A 132 17.02 -8.85 -2.36
N VAL A 133 16.14 -7.90 -2.62
CA VAL A 133 16.45 -6.71 -3.40
C VAL A 133 16.78 -5.60 -2.41
N GLN A 134 17.90 -4.89 -2.63
CA GLN A 134 18.19 -3.70 -1.85
C GLN A 134 17.01 -2.75 -2.02
N ALA A 135 16.50 -2.26 -0.90
CA ALA A 135 15.37 -1.37 -0.87
C ALA A 135 15.88 0.05 -0.68
N ASP A 136 16.53 0.58 -1.70
CA ASP A 136 16.58 2.03 -1.94
C ASP A 136 15.17 2.64 -2.05
N MET A 137 14.14 1.77 -2.08
CA MET A 137 12.70 2.03 -2.17
C MET A 137 11.94 1.91 -0.84
N ALA A 138 12.55 1.48 0.28
CA ALA A 138 11.83 1.31 1.56
C ALA A 138 12.28 2.33 2.63
N PRO A 139 11.37 2.86 3.47
CA PRO A 139 11.75 3.66 4.63
C PRO A 139 12.77 2.90 5.50
N GLY A 140 13.95 3.50 5.69
CA GLY A 140 15.03 2.90 6.48
C GLY A 140 15.95 1.90 5.75
N GLY A 141 15.79 1.68 4.43
CA GLY A 141 16.77 0.95 3.61
C GLY A 141 16.82 -0.57 3.83
N ALA A 142 15.83 -1.15 4.51
CA ALA A 142 15.80 -2.58 4.81
C ALA A 142 15.50 -3.43 3.58
N ALA A 143 16.35 -4.41 3.27
CA ALA A 143 16.19 -5.27 2.09
C ALA A 143 14.82 -5.99 2.07
N LEU A 144 14.13 -5.91 0.93
CA LEU A 144 12.83 -6.55 0.73
C LEU A 144 13.00 -7.86 -0.02
N ARG A 145 12.19 -8.85 0.33
CA ARG A 145 12.10 -10.08 -0.46
C ARG A 145 11.26 -9.81 -1.70
N LEU A 146 11.75 -10.26 -2.84
CA LEU A 146 11.05 -10.09 -4.12
C LEU A 146 9.63 -10.67 -4.09
N GLY A 147 9.42 -11.80 -3.40
CA GLY A 147 8.08 -12.38 -3.24
C GLY A 147 7.12 -11.48 -2.45
N TYR A 148 7.61 -10.71 -1.48
CA TYR A 148 6.79 -9.74 -0.74
C TYR A 148 6.43 -8.53 -1.59
N LEU A 149 7.38 -8.05 -2.40
CA LEU A 149 7.15 -6.97 -3.37
C LEU A 149 6.00 -7.31 -4.33
N TYR A 150 6.01 -8.51 -4.92
CA TYR A 150 4.97 -8.95 -5.85
C TYR A 150 3.66 -9.35 -5.17
N ASN A 151 3.71 -10.12 -4.07
CA ASN A 151 2.50 -10.69 -3.50
C ASN A 151 1.73 -9.71 -2.61
N VAL A 152 2.40 -8.64 -2.13
CA VAL A 152 1.81 -7.72 -1.15
C VAL A 152 1.89 -6.27 -1.63
N ILE A 153 3.10 -5.75 -1.85
CA ILE A 153 3.30 -4.30 -2.09
C ILE A 153 2.58 -3.85 -3.37
N TYR A 154 2.94 -4.37 -4.55
CA TYR A 154 2.31 -3.92 -5.80
C TYR A 154 0.78 -4.12 -5.85
N LEU A 155 0.24 -5.15 -5.17
CA LEU A 155 -1.20 -5.37 -5.08
C LEU A 155 -1.86 -4.30 -4.19
N ARG A 156 -1.21 -4.00 -3.06
CA ARG A 156 -1.64 -3.00 -2.09
C ARG A 156 -1.56 -1.59 -2.67
N ASP A 157 -0.52 -1.28 -3.44
CA ASP A 157 -0.37 -0.02 -4.20
C ASP A 157 -1.55 0.18 -5.16
N ALA A 158 -1.82 -0.80 -6.01
CA ALA A 158 -2.94 -0.74 -6.95
C ALA A 158 -4.30 -0.57 -6.23
N TRP A 159 -4.48 -1.24 -5.10
CA TRP A 159 -5.68 -1.12 -4.27
C TRP A 159 -5.81 0.25 -3.59
N MET A 160 -4.72 0.79 -3.05
CA MET A 160 -4.69 2.12 -2.43
C MET A 160 -4.95 3.23 -3.44
N HIS A 161 -4.44 3.12 -4.65
CA HIS A 161 -4.75 4.07 -5.72
C HIS A 161 -6.22 4.03 -6.15
N GLY A 162 -6.93 2.90 -5.96
CA GLY A 162 -8.38 2.88 -6.06
C GLY A 162 -9.06 3.85 -5.08
N ILE A 163 -8.52 4.02 -3.87
CA ILE A 163 -8.98 5.02 -2.88
C ILE A 163 -8.64 6.43 -3.36
N ASP A 164 -7.42 6.67 -3.85
CA ASP A 164 -7.00 8.00 -4.35
C ASP A 164 -7.89 8.48 -5.50
N LEU A 165 -8.20 7.57 -6.44
CA LEU A 165 -9.08 7.84 -7.57
C LEU A 165 -10.50 8.19 -7.10
N ALA A 166 -11.06 7.42 -6.16
CA ALA A 166 -12.38 7.69 -5.60
C ALA A 166 -12.45 9.09 -4.96
N ARG A 167 -11.42 9.44 -4.18
CA ARG A 167 -11.34 10.73 -3.49
C ARG A 167 -11.17 11.91 -4.45
N ALA A 168 -10.29 11.79 -5.43
CA ALA A 168 -10.04 12.84 -6.43
C ALA A 168 -11.27 13.13 -7.29
N THR A 169 -12.09 12.10 -7.55
CA THR A 169 -13.25 12.19 -8.46
C THR A 169 -14.58 12.40 -7.74
N GLY A 170 -14.64 12.12 -6.43
CA GLY A 170 -15.88 12.09 -5.66
C GLY A 170 -16.81 10.91 -6.01
N LEU A 171 -16.34 9.95 -6.80
CA LEU A 171 -17.09 8.76 -7.20
C LEU A 171 -16.92 7.62 -6.17
N PRO A 172 -17.87 6.68 -6.10
CA PRO A 172 -17.68 5.47 -5.30
C PRO A 172 -16.40 4.72 -5.67
N ARG A 173 -15.68 4.24 -4.66
CA ARG A 173 -14.46 3.45 -4.86
C ARG A 173 -14.75 2.16 -5.64
N PRO A 174 -13.80 1.65 -6.45
CA PRO A 174 -13.84 0.28 -6.98
C PRO A 174 -13.65 -0.76 -5.86
N ALA A 175 -14.62 -0.84 -4.93
CA ALA A 175 -14.65 -1.81 -3.85
C ALA A 175 -14.85 -3.22 -4.40
N THR A 176 -14.17 -4.20 -3.81
CA THR A 176 -14.23 -5.59 -4.26
C THR A 176 -14.07 -6.55 -3.09
N ASP A 177 -14.38 -7.83 -3.30
CA ASP A 177 -14.14 -8.90 -2.33
C ASP A 177 -12.65 -9.07 -1.95
N ALA A 178 -11.73 -8.38 -2.64
CA ALA A 178 -10.31 -8.34 -2.29
C ALA A 178 -9.99 -7.46 -1.07
N ASP A 179 -10.91 -6.60 -0.63
CA ASP A 179 -10.68 -5.64 0.46
C ASP A 179 -10.27 -6.31 1.77
N GLY A 180 -10.98 -7.37 2.18
CA GLY A 180 -10.72 -8.10 3.42
C GLY A 180 -9.31 -8.73 3.46
N PRO A 181 -8.93 -9.58 2.48
CA PRO A 181 -7.60 -10.17 2.42
C PRO A 181 -6.45 -9.13 2.36
N ILE A 182 -6.65 -8.01 1.67
CA ILE A 182 -5.65 -6.94 1.59
C ILE A 182 -5.52 -6.23 2.95
N LEU A 183 -6.65 -5.92 3.59
CA LEU A 183 -6.67 -5.31 4.93
C LEU A 183 -6.00 -6.21 5.97
N GLU A 184 -6.22 -7.53 5.91
CA GLU A 184 -5.51 -8.48 6.77
C GLU A 184 -3.99 -8.40 6.62
N GLN A 185 -3.47 -8.32 5.38
CA GLN A 185 -2.03 -8.16 5.16
C GLN A 185 -1.52 -6.79 5.64
N ILE A 186 -2.30 -5.72 5.49
CA ILE A 186 -1.98 -4.39 6.03
C ILE A 186 -1.85 -4.47 7.56
N MET A 187 -2.82 -5.08 8.24
CA MET A 187 -2.81 -5.19 9.70
C MET A 187 -1.70 -6.12 10.20
N ARG A 188 -1.36 -7.17 9.45
CA ARG A 188 -0.17 -8.00 9.69
C ARG A 188 1.10 -7.16 9.68
N ASP A 189 1.33 -6.37 8.64
CA ASP A 189 2.53 -5.54 8.51
C ASP A 189 2.56 -4.42 9.55
N ALA A 190 1.42 -3.81 9.85
CA ALA A 190 1.28 -2.84 10.94
C ALA A 190 1.68 -3.47 12.29
N SER A 191 1.28 -4.72 12.55
CA SER A 191 1.68 -5.44 13.76
C SER A 191 3.19 -5.73 13.80
N VAL A 192 3.79 -6.10 12.67
CA VAL A 192 5.25 -6.31 12.57
C VAL A 192 6.00 -5.00 12.87
N GLU A 193 5.59 -3.88 12.26
CA GLU A 193 6.24 -2.59 12.47
C GLU A 193 6.01 -2.06 13.90
N TRP A 194 4.81 -2.24 14.44
CA TRP A 194 4.47 -1.91 15.83
C TRP A 194 5.41 -2.60 16.82
N VAL A 195 5.75 -3.86 16.56
CA VAL A 195 6.71 -4.63 17.37
C VAL A 195 8.16 -4.19 17.10
N SER A 196 8.53 -3.85 15.87
CA SER A 196 9.91 -3.49 15.51
C SER A 196 10.38 -2.14 16.08
N ARG A 197 9.48 -1.15 16.22
CA ARG A 197 9.82 0.18 16.80
C ARG A 197 10.12 0.18 18.30
N ARG A 198 10.22 -0.99 18.94
CA ARG A 198 10.66 -1.21 20.33
C ARG A 198 12.06 -0.68 20.66
N GLY A 199 12.87 -0.25 19.68
CA GLY A 199 14.28 0.13 19.87
C GLY A 199 14.71 1.50 19.35
N ALA A 200 13.81 2.38 18.89
CA ALA A 200 14.19 3.60 18.15
C ALA A 200 14.01 4.93 18.91
N SER A 201 13.69 4.93 20.21
CA SER A 201 13.76 6.17 21.00
C SER A 201 15.22 6.45 21.36
N ARG A 202 15.88 7.31 20.58
CA ARG A 202 17.26 7.75 20.82
C ARG A 202 17.40 8.60 22.08
N ASP A 203 16.28 9.13 22.59
CA ASP A 203 16.21 10.07 23.71
C ASP A 203 15.66 9.45 25.01
N ALA A 204 15.49 8.13 25.08
CA ALA A 204 15.06 7.47 26.31
C ALA A 204 16.17 7.57 27.39
N PRO A 205 15.88 8.12 28.59
CA PRO A 205 16.85 8.20 29.68
C PRO A 205 17.42 6.81 30.02
N ARG A 206 18.75 6.72 30.21
CA ARG A 206 19.38 5.47 30.68
C ARG A 206 18.75 5.06 32.01
N GLY A 207 18.03 3.94 32.02
CA GLY A 207 17.38 3.40 33.21
C GLY A 207 15.86 3.31 33.15
N THR A 208 15.19 3.87 32.12
CA THR A 208 13.81 3.47 31.84
C THR A 208 13.82 2.04 31.32
N SER A 209 13.25 1.11 32.11
CA SER A 209 12.95 -0.25 31.64
C SER A 209 12.20 -0.15 30.31
N PRO A 210 12.56 -0.93 29.26
CA PRO A 210 11.83 -0.93 28.00
C PRO A 210 10.37 -1.22 28.34
N VAL A 211 9.52 -0.20 28.24
CA VAL A 211 8.17 -0.24 28.78
C VAL A 211 7.48 -1.48 28.21
N SER A 212 6.96 -2.30 29.12
CA SER A 212 6.24 -3.55 28.91
C SER A 212 5.56 -3.65 27.54
N ALA A 213 5.66 -4.80 26.88
CA ALA A 213 5.06 -5.07 25.58
C ALA A 213 3.58 -4.61 25.53
N HIS A 214 3.28 -3.53 24.80
CA HIS A 214 1.89 -3.06 24.68
C HIS A 214 1.20 -3.81 23.56
N SER A 215 0.16 -4.54 23.94
CA SER A 215 -0.88 -5.03 23.05
C SER A 215 -1.81 -3.89 22.69
N LEU A 216 -2.26 -3.87 21.44
CA LEU A 216 -3.17 -2.84 20.94
C LEU A 216 -4.31 -3.52 20.17
N THR A 217 -5.54 -3.31 20.63
CA THR A 217 -6.72 -3.66 19.84
C THR A 217 -7.12 -2.47 18.98
N VAL A 218 -7.15 -2.67 17.67
CA VAL A 218 -7.56 -1.68 16.67
C VAL A 218 -8.92 -2.08 16.12
N GLU A 219 -9.92 -1.23 16.29
CA GLU A 219 -11.30 -1.41 15.84
C GLU A 219 -11.62 -0.45 14.70
N LEU A 220 -11.70 -0.98 13.47
CA LEU A 220 -11.98 -0.21 12.26
C LEU A 220 -13.45 -0.30 11.88
N SER A 221 -14.00 0.83 11.47
CA SER A 221 -15.38 1.00 11.00
C SER A 221 -15.46 1.56 9.58
N GLY A 222 -16.65 1.54 8.99
CA GLY A 222 -16.90 2.05 7.64
C GLY A 222 -16.79 0.96 6.57
N GLU A 223 -16.48 1.37 5.34
CA GLU A 223 -16.49 0.52 4.14
C GLU A 223 -15.54 -0.69 4.26
N ILE A 224 -14.36 -0.47 4.85
CA ILE A 224 -13.48 -1.54 5.29
C ILE A 224 -13.45 -1.53 6.82
N SER A 225 -13.78 -2.65 7.45
CA SER A 225 -14.00 -2.72 8.89
C SER A 225 -13.54 -4.05 9.47
N GLY A 226 -13.38 -4.08 10.79
CA GLY A 226 -12.96 -5.26 11.53
C GLY A 226 -12.21 -4.89 12.81
N ALA A 227 -11.76 -5.90 13.55
CA ALA A 227 -10.98 -5.70 14.77
C ALA A 227 -9.74 -6.57 14.75
N TRP A 228 -8.58 -5.98 15.05
CA TRP A 228 -7.29 -6.68 15.07
C TRP A 228 -6.53 -6.42 16.36
N HIS A 229 -5.77 -7.43 16.79
CA HIS A 229 -4.83 -7.32 17.89
C HIS A 229 -3.40 -7.22 17.35
N LEU A 230 -2.75 -6.10 17.64
CA LEU A 230 -1.35 -5.80 17.30
C LEU A 230 -0.47 -6.07 18.53
N GLY A 231 0.75 -6.55 18.31
CA GLY A 231 1.68 -6.86 19.40
C GLY A 231 1.43 -8.20 20.12
N GLY A 232 2.03 -8.34 21.31
CA GLY A 232 2.07 -9.57 22.11
C GLY A 232 1.41 -9.39 23.49
N GLU A 233 1.89 -10.08 24.53
CA GLU A 233 1.31 -9.95 25.89
C GLU A 233 1.66 -8.62 26.57
N GLY A 234 0.70 -8.03 27.29
CA GLY A 234 0.85 -6.86 28.17
C GLY A 234 -0.42 -6.00 28.24
N PRO A 235 -0.34 -4.76 28.77
CA PRO A 235 -1.50 -3.89 28.93
C PRO A 235 -2.15 -3.58 27.57
N GLN A 236 -3.45 -3.88 27.47
CA GLN A 236 -4.23 -3.65 26.25
C GLN A 236 -4.74 -2.21 26.22
N ALA A 237 -4.33 -1.46 25.19
CA ALA A 237 -5.06 -0.28 24.77
C ALA A 237 -6.05 -0.66 23.65
N ARG A 238 -7.16 0.06 23.58
CA ARG A 238 -8.18 -0.11 22.54
C ARG A 238 -8.34 1.20 21.80
N VAL A 239 -8.20 1.14 20.49
CA VAL A 239 -8.22 2.30 19.60
C VAL A 239 -9.21 2.05 18.48
N SER A 240 -9.95 3.07 18.08
CA SER A 240 -10.91 3.01 16.98
C SER A 240 -10.62 4.03 15.90
N GLY A 241 -11.04 3.74 14.66
CA GLY A 241 -10.97 4.67 13.54
C GLY A 241 -11.84 4.25 12.36
N VAL A 242 -11.92 5.12 11.36
CA VAL A 242 -12.47 4.77 10.05
C VAL A 242 -11.41 3.98 9.28
N GLY A 243 -11.79 2.83 8.72
CA GLY A 243 -10.84 1.89 8.12
C GLY A 243 -10.06 2.49 6.95
N LEU A 244 -10.75 3.15 6.00
CA LEU A 244 -10.10 3.82 4.87
C LEU A 244 -9.12 4.91 5.34
N GLU A 245 -9.51 5.73 6.33
CA GLU A 245 -8.65 6.78 6.86
C GLU A 245 -7.43 6.21 7.61
N THR A 246 -7.63 5.10 8.33
CA THR A 246 -6.54 4.41 9.03
C THR A 246 -5.50 3.87 8.05
N VAL A 247 -5.93 3.19 6.97
CA VAL A 247 -4.99 2.67 5.97
C VAL A 247 -4.32 3.79 5.16
N ARG A 248 -5.03 4.89 4.88
CA ARG A 248 -4.44 6.11 4.28
C ARG A 248 -3.32 6.63 5.17
N GLY A 249 -3.57 6.81 6.46
CA GLY A 249 -2.56 7.22 7.43
C GLY A 249 -1.34 6.30 7.49
N LEU A 250 -1.56 4.97 7.49
CA LEU A 250 -0.48 3.97 7.46
C LEU A 250 0.39 4.05 6.20
N SER A 251 -0.20 4.47 5.07
CA SER A 251 0.52 4.68 3.80
C SER A 251 1.28 6.01 3.70
N GLY A 252 1.08 6.91 4.67
CA GLY A 252 1.67 8.26 4.63
C GLY A 252 0.79 9.34 4.00
N ARG A 253 -0.42 9.00 3.53
CA ARG A 253 -1.44 9.98 3.16
C ARG A 253 -1.98 10.69 4.40
N THR A 254 -2.47 11.92 4.24
CA THR A 254 -3.08 12.67 5.35
C THR A 254 -4.54 12.22 5.52
N PRO A 255 -4.90 11.57 6.63
CA PRO A 255 -6.28 11.14 6.87
C PRO A 255 -7.18 12.32 7.24
N ASP A 256 -8.45 12.25 6.86
CA ASP A 256 -9.46 13.27 7.14
C ASP A 256 -10.00 13.12 8.58
N SER A 257 -9.94 11.90 9.13
CA SER A 257 -10.31 11.59 10.51
C SER A 257 -9.21 10.82 11.21
N GLY A 258 -8.94 11.17 12.47
CA GLY A 258 -7.95 10.51 13.30
C GLY A 258 -8.45 9.23 13.98
N LEU A 259 -7.50 8.53 14.61
CA LEU A 259 -7.77 7.43 15.53
C LEU A 259 -8.19 7.98 16.91
N ILE A 260 -9.02 7.23 17.63
CA ILE A 260 -9.58 7.60 18.94
C ILE A 260 -9.21 6.52 19.96
N CYS A 261 -8.74 6.92 21.14
CA CYS A 261 -8.54 5.99 22.27
C CYS A 261 -9.90 5.68 22.91
N LEU A 262 -10.27 4.40 22.95
CA LEU A 262 -11.45 3.92 23.67
C LEU A 262 -11.10 3.52 25.11
N GLU A 263 -9.98 2.83 25.28
CA GLU A 263 -9.50 2.33 26.57
C GLU A 263 -7.96 2.29 26.60
N GLY A 264 -7.38 2.45 27.79
CA GLY A 264 -5.92 2.36 27.99
C GLY A 264 -5.19 3.69 27.79
N ASP A 265 -3.90 3.59 27.47
CA ASP A 265 -2.99 4.73 27.33
C ASP A 265 -3.24 5.52 26.01
N PRO A 266 -3.63 6.80 26.07
CA PRO A 266 -3.86 7.63 24.88
C PRO A 266 -2.61 7.82 24.01
N ASP A 267 -1.39 7.71 24.55
CA ASP A 267 -0.16 7.88 23.76
C ASP A 267 -0.01 6.78 22.69
N GLN A 268 -0.67 5.64 22.87
CA GLN A 268 -0.72 4.56 21.87
C GLN A 268 -1.41 5.01 20.57
N VAL A 269 -2.38 5.94 20.65
CA VAL A 269 -3.02 6.53 19.47
C VAL A 269 -2.02 7.31 18.63
N GLY A 270 -1.23 8.18 19.28
CA GLY A 270 -0.20 8.97 18.61
C GLY A 270 0.86 8.09 17.94
N ARG A 271 1.27 7.02 18.64
CA ARG A 271 2.20 6.02 18.08
C ARG A 271 1.64 5.28 16.87
N LEU A 272 0.36 4.87 16.92
CA LEU A 272 -0.27 4.18 15.79
C LEU A 272 -0.49 5.13 14.61
N ALA A 273 -0.91 6.36 14.87
CA ALA A 273 -1.09 7.40 13.85
C ALA A 273 0.24 7.78 13.16
N ALA A 274 1.38 7.67 13.85
CA ALA A 274 2.72 7.88 13.31
C ALA A 274 3.34 6.63 12.65
N LEU A 275 2.66 5.48 12.70
CA LEU A 275 3.13 4.24 12.09
C LEU A 275 3.07 4.36 10.57
N ARG A 276 4.13 3.92 9.89
CA ARG A 276 4.19 3.86 8.43
C ARG A 276 4.60 2.47 8.02
N ILE A 277 3.88 1.91 7.06
CA ILE A 277 4.23 0.63 6.42
C ILE A 277 4.34 0.85 4.91
N LEU A 278 4.95 -0.11 4.22
CA LEU A 278 5.06 -0.05 2.76
C LEU A 278 3.70 -0.27 2.10
N PHE A 279 3.42 0.58 1.12
CA PHE A 279 2.31 0.42 0.19
C PHE A 279 2.87 0.20 -1.20
#